data_AF-A0A7I8CV77-F1
#
_entry.id   AF-A0A7I8CV77-F1
#
_cell.length_a   1.000
_cell.length_b   1.000
_cell.length_c   1.000
_cell.angle_alpha   90.00
_cell.angle_beta   90.00
_cell.angle_gamma   90.00
#
_symmetry.space_group_name_H-M   'P 1'
#
loop_
_entity.id
_entity.type
_entity.pdbx_description
1 polymer ?
#
loop_
_entity_poly.entity_id
_entity_poly.type
_entity_poly.pdbx_seq_one_letter_code
_entity_poly.pdbx_strand_id
1 'polypeptide(L)' 'MEMWRKSLDMQIPTADEFKIHFMENRRRLLDGFVITGKAWKIIVRDLNAVDEPAMLEDVRLAVQAFLQLGRRRPEGVG' A
#
# COMPACT_ATOMS: atom_id res chain seq x y z
N MET A 1 0.46 -4.73 -5.49
CA MET A 1 -0.13 -3.93 -4.37
C MET A 1 -1.17 -4.69 -3.55
N GLU A 2 -1.94 -5.62 -4.14
CA GLU A 2 -2.98 -6.39 -3.45
C GLU A 2 -2.49 -7.18 -2.22
N MET A 3 -1.34 -7.84 -2.32
CA MET A 3 -0.76 -8.61 -1.20
C MET A 3 -0.54 -7.73 0.04
N TRP A 4 -0.05 -6.51 -0.14
CA TRP A 4 0.22 -5.56 0.95
C TRP A 4 -1.08 -5.13 1.64
N ARG A 5 -2.18 -5.00 0.86
CA ARG A 5 -3.52 -4.74 1.41
C ARG A 5 -4.03 -5.93 2.21
N LYS A 6 -3.94 -7.15 1.66
CA LYS A 6 -4.35 -8.38 2.35
C LYS A 6 -3.57 -8.61 3.65
N SER A 7 -2.29 -8.26 3.69
CA SER A 7 -1.48 -8.28 4.92
C SER A 7 -1.98 -7.27 5.96
N LEU A 8 -2.25 -6.03 5.57
CA LEU A 8 -2.77 -5.00 6.49
C LEU A 8 -4.16 -5.32 7.05
N ASP A 9 -5.01 -5.92 6.22
CA ASP A 9 -6.37 -6.31 6.60
C ASP A 9 -6.40 -7.67 7.33
N MET A 10 -5.22 -8.24 7.65
CA MET A 10 -5.06 -9.55 8.32
C MET A 10 -5.78 -10.71 7.62
N GLN A 11 -5.95 -10.62 6.30
CA GLN A 11 -6.59 -11.66 5.48
C GLN A 11 -5.63 -12.79 5.09
N ILE A 12 -4.34 -12.61 5.36
CA ILE A 12 -3.32 -13.64 5.14
C ILE A 12 -3.06 -14.35 6.47
N PRO A 13 -3.13 -15.70 6.52
CA PRO A 13 -2.75 -16.46 7.71
C PRO A 13 -1.34 -16.08 8.16
N THR A 14 -1.25 -15.57 9.38
CA THR A 14 -0.01 -15.11 10.03
C THR A 14 0.01 -15.69 11.43
N ALA A 15 1.20 -16.02 11.94
CA ALA A 15 1.34 -16.44 13.34
C ALA A 15 0.89 -15.30 14.27
N ASP A 16 0.33 -15.64 15.42
CA ASP A 16 -0.31 -14.65 16.31
C ASP A 16 0.67 -13.58 16.81
N GLU A 17 1.93 -13.93 17.01
CA GLU A 17 3.02 -13.00 17.34
C GLU A 17 3.19 -11.91 16.28
N PHE A 18 3.06 -12.27 14.99
CA PHE A 18 3.09 -11.29 13.91
C PHE A 18 1.84 -10.42 13.92
N LYS A 19 0.65 -10.97 14.17
CA LYS A 19 -0.59 -10.18 14.25
C LYS A 19 -0.49 -9.10 15.32
N ILE A 20 -0.01 -9.45 16.52
CA ILE A 20 0.20 -8.51 17.64
C ILE A 20 1.17 -7.41 17.21
N HIS A 21 2.34 -7.78 16.67
CA HIS A 21 3.32 -6.81 16.20
C HIS A 21 2.74 -5.85 15.14
N PHE A 22 1.97 -6.37 14.17
CA PHE A 22 1.32 -5.58 13.13
C PHE A 22 0.26 -4.62 13.70
N MET A 23 -0.52 -5.04 14.69
CA MET A 23 -1.51 -4.20 15.35
C MET A 23 -0.85 -3.07 16.16
N GLU A 24 0.16 -3.40 16.96
CA GLU A 24 0.91 -2.41 17.78
C GLU A 24 1.63 -1.39 16.91
N ASN A 25 2.16 -1.81 15.77
CA ASN A 25 2.95 -0.96 14.87
C ASN A 25 2.14 -0.42 13.68
N ARG A 26 0.82 -0.62 13.66
CA ARG A 26 -0.03 -0.35 12.49
C ARG A 26 0.17 1.05 11.91
N ARG A 27 0.26 2.07 12.78
CA ARG A 27 0.51 3.45 12.35
C ARG A 27 1.83 3.59 11.60
N ARG A 28 2.93 3.13 12.19
CA ARG A 28 4.28 3.19 11.61
C ARG A 28 4.37 2.45 10.28
N LEU A 29 3.67 1.32 10.18
CA LEU A 29 3.58 0.54 8.94
C LEU A 29 2.81 1.30 7.85
N LEU A 30 1.68 1.93 8.19
CA LEU A 30 0.91 2.76 7.26
C LEU A 30 1.72 3.99 6.79
N ASP A 31 2.49 4.62 7.68
CA ASP A 31 3.36 5.74 7.32
C ASP A 31 4.46 5.29 6.32
N GLY A 32 5.04 4.11 6.54
CA GLY A 32 5.95 3.47 5.59
C GLY A 32 5.30 3.23 4.22
N PHE A 33 4.03 2.82 4.19
CA PHE A 33 3.29 2.61 2.95
C PHE A 33 3.05 3.94 2.21
N VAL A 34 2.78 5.03 2.93
CA VAL A 34 2.67 6.37 2.32
C VAL A 34 4.00 6.79 1.67
N ILE A 35 5.13 6.56 2.33
CA ILE A 35 6.46 6.88 1.79
C ILE A 35 6.71 6.08 0.51
N THR A 36 6.54 4.76 0.58
CA THR A 36 6.72 3.85 -0.57
C THR A 36 5.79 4.21 -1.72
N GLY A 37 4.51 4.48 -1.45
CA GLY A 37 3.54 4.87 -2.48
C GLY A 37 3.90 6.20 -3.15
N LYS A 38 4.45 7.17 -2.41
CA LYS A 38 4.91 8.45 -2.99
C LYS A 38 6.10 8.22 -3.92
N ALA A 39 7.06 7.40 -3.51
CA ALA A 39 8.21 7.03 -4.34
C ALA A 39 7.76 6.37 -5.65
N TRP A 40 6.88 5.37 -5.56
CA TRP A 40 6.31 4.72 -6.75
C TRP A 40 5.56 5.69 -7.64
N LYS A 41 4.78 6.61 -7.08
CA LYS A 41 4.06 7.62 -7.87
C LYS A 41 5.01 8.49 -8.69
N ILE A 42 6.15 8.87 -8.12
CA ILE A 42 7.18 9.66 -8.83
C ILE A 42 7.76 8.83 -9.98
N ILE A 43 8.13 7.58 -9.71
CA ILE A 43 8.71 6.68 -10.71
C ILE A 43 7.76 6.50 -11.90
N VAL A 44 6.50 6.11 -11.65
CA VAL A 44 5.55 5.73 -12.71
C VAL A 44 4.95 6.92 -13.47
N ARG A 45 5.09 8.14 -12.94
CA ARG A 45 4.62 9.37 -13.61
C ARG A 45 5.36 9.60 -14.91
N ASP A 46 6.68 9.37 -14.92
CA ASP A 46 7.55 9.75 -16.02
C ASP A 46 7.84 8.56 -16.97
N LEU A 47 7.28 7.38 -16.68
CA LEU A 47 7.34 6.23 -17.58
C LEU A 47 6.40 6.41 -18.77
N ASN A 48 6.85 5.92 -19.94
CA ASN A 48 6.05 5.74 -21.13
C ASN A 48 6.12 4.26 -21.53
N ALA A 49 4.97 3.68 -21.88
CA ALA A 49 4.92 2.31 -22.38
C ALA A 49 5.29 2.30 -23.86
N VAL A 50 6.08 1.30 -24.26
CA VAL A 50 6.44 1.06 -25.67
C VAL A 50 5.36 0.21 -26.35
N ASP A 51 4.91 -0.87 -25.69
CA ASP A 51 3.99 -1.84 -26.28
C ASP A 51 2.57 -1.80 -25.68
N GLU A 52 2.46 -1.65 -24.35
CA GLU A 52 1.18 -1.78 -23.64
C GLU A 52 0.85 -0.56 -22.76
N PRO A 53 0.37 0.56 -23.35
CA PRO A 53 -0.01 1.77 -22.62
C PRO A 53 -1.09 1.54 -21.55
N ALA A 54 -2.02 0.62 -21.79
CA ALA A 54 -3.08 0.29 -20.85
C ALA A 54 -2.53 -0.32 -19.55
N MET A 55 -1.56 -1.22 -19.64
CA MET A 55 -0.92 -1.82 -18.45
C MET A 55 -0.20 -0.77 -17.60
N LEU A 56 0.44 0.22 -18.23
CA LEU A 56 1.09 1.29 -17.48
C LEU A 56 0.07 2.15 -16.72
N GLU A 57 -1.09 2.40 -17.32
CA GLU A 57 -2.17 3.11 -16.64
C GLU A 57 -2.75 2.32 -15.47
N ASP A 58 -2.93 1.00 -15.63
CA ASP A 58 -3.34 0.12 -14.54
C ASP A 58 -2.35 0.16 -13.36
N VAL A 59 -1.04 0.21 -13.65
CA VAL A 59 0.00 0.37 -12.61
C VAL A 59 -0.11 1.72 -11.92
N ARG A 60 -0.33 2.82 -12.65
CA ARG A 60 -0.53 4.15 -12.06
C ARG A 60 -1.74 4.18 -11.14
N LEU A 61 -2.86 3.59 -11.57
CA LEU A 61 -4.08 3.44 -10.76
C LEU A 61 -3.82 2.61 -9.50
N ALA A 62 -3.10 1.49 -9.62
CA ALA A 62 -2.75 0.64 -8.49
C ALA A 62 -1.86 1.37 -7.46
N VAL A 63 -0.91 2.18 -7.92
CA VAL A 63 -0.06 3.01 -7.05
C VAL A 63 -0.89 4.09 -6.34
N GLN A 64 -1.83 4.73 -7.04
CA GLN A 64 -2.73 5.70 -6.43
C GLN A 64 -3.63 5.07 -5.37
N ALA A 65 -4.20 3.90 -5.65
CA ALA A 65 -5.02 3.17 -4.68
C ALA A 65 -4.21 2.77 -3.43
N PHE A 66 -2.97 2.31 -3.62
CA PHE A 66 -2.05 2.00 -2.52
C PHE A 66 -1.72 3.22 -1.66
N LEU A 67 -1.50 4.38 -2.28
CA LEU A 67 -1.28 5.64 -1.56
C LEU A 67 -2.46 6.05 -0.68
N GLN A 68 -3.69 5.84 -1.16
CA GLN A 68 -4.89 6.15 -0.38
C GLN A 68 -5.08 5.19 0.79
N LEU A 69 -4.67 3.92 0.63
CA LEU A 69 -4.67 2.93 1.72
C LEU A 69 -3.78 3.40 2.89
N GLY A 70 -2.55 3.83 2.62
CA GLY A 70 -1.64 4.34 3.66
C GLY A 70 -2.15 5.61 4.36
N ARG A 71 -3.02 6.39 3.71
CA ARG A 71 -3.60 7.62 4.26
C ARG A 71 -4.87 7.41 5.08
N ARG A 72 -5.47 6.21 5.07
CA ARG A 72 -6.61 5.92 5.94
C ARG A 72 -6.18 6.08 7.39
N ARG A 73 -6.88 6.95 8.12
CA ARG A 73 -6.75 6.95 9.58
C ARG A 73 -7.38 5.65 10.11
N PRO A 74 -6.76 4.98 11.09
CA PRO A 74 -7.48 4.02 11.89
C PRO A 74 -8.62 4.77 12.57
N GLU A 75 -9.86 4.37 12.30
CA GLU A 75 -11.01 4.79 13.07
C GLU A 75 -10.90 4.14 14.46
N GLY A 76 -10.96 4.95 15.51
CA GLY A 76 -11.02 4.47 16.90
C GLY A 76 -9.67 4.18 17.56
N VAL A 77 -8.92 5.22 17.93
CA VAL A 77 -8.19 5.26 19.21
C VAL A 77 -8.27 6.72 19.69
N GLY A 78 -9.24 6.97 20.56
CA GLY A 78 -9.32 8.17 21.41
C GLY A 78 -9.06 7.77 22.84
#